data_AF-A0AAE0VXQ3-F1
#
_entry.id   AF-A0AAE0VXQ3-F1
#
_cell.length_a   1.000
_cell.length_b   1.000
_cell.length_c   1.000
_cell.angle_alpha   90.00
_cell.angle_beta   90.00
_cell.angle_gamma   90.00
#
_symmetry.space_group_name_H-M   'P 1'
#
loop_
_entity.id
_entity.type
_entity.pdbx_description
1 polymer ?
#
loop_
_entity_poly.entity_id
_entity_poly.type
_entity_poly.pdbx_seq_one_letter_code
_entity_poly.pdbx_strand_id
1 'polypeptide(L)'
;MEKVNYKLFVKTGDKLYSGTDANVFIILYGTNGKKSDTVHLDTFFHNDFEQDQLDKFTIQCENLDEISMIEFWRDDAGIGSNWYVETVKVVNQKTDEEFIFPILRWIKAHYHYKIVHLDTSLPGDDPCKEQREQELFEKRKVYIFKDGSYQLPPQVRHLMIISDECIIYILALSNICVIKGNIKVSSALERRRNGIF
;
A
#
# COMPACT_ATOMS: atom_id res chain seq x y z
N MET A 1 9.26 -20.63 -27.63
CA MET A 1 9.32 -20.64 -26.15
C MET A 1 7.92 -20.95 -25.63
N GLU A 2 7.83 -21.74 -24.56
CA GLU A 2 6.54 -22.11 -23.95
C GLU A 2 5.96 -20.89 -23.21
N LYS A 3 4.70 -20.56 -23.48
CA LYS A 3 3.97 -19.51 -22.76
C LYS A 3 3.23 -20.13 -21.58
N VAL A 4 3.30 -19.48 -20.43
CA VAL A 4 2.64 -19.86 -19.19
C VAL A 4 1.69 -18.73 -18.79
N ASN A 5 0.53 -19.09 -18.25
CA ASN A 5 -0.43 -18.15 -17.70
C ASN A 5 -0.21 -18.04 -16.19
N TYR A 6 -0.16 -16.82 -15.68
CA TYR A 6 -0.10 -16.50 -14.26
C TYR A 6 -1.38 -15.77 -13.87
N LYS A 7 -2.07 -16.23 -12.84
CA LYS A 7 -3.21 -15.51 -12.26
C LYS A 7 -2.70 -14.55 -11.21
N LEU A 8 -3.04 -13.27 -11.37
CA LEU A 8 -2.76 -12.23 -10.42
C LEU A 8 -4.00 -11.95 -9.59
N PHE A 9 -3.83 -11.81 -8.28
CA PHE A 9 -4.86 -11.40 -7.34
C PHE A 9 -4.37 -10.15 -6.62
N VAL A 10 -5.06 -9.04 -6.80
CA VAL A 10 -4.69 -7.77 -6.17
C VAL A 10 -5.75 -7.45 -5.12
N LYS A 11 -5.35 -7.38 -3.86
CA LYS A 11 -6.22 -6.99 -2.76
C LYS A 11 -6.01 -5.52 -2.45
N THR A 12 -7.00 -4.69 -2.76
CA THR A 12 -7.07 -3.32 -2.28
C THR A 12 -7.53 -3.36 -0.82
N GLY A 13 -6.86 -2.59 0.04
CA GLY A 13 -7.15 -2.65 1.48
C GLY A 13 -8.46 -1.93 1.85
N ASP A 14 -8.87 -2.10 3.10
CA ASP A 14 -10.13 -1.61 3.66
C ASP A 14 -10.08 -0.16 4.18
N LYS A 15 -8.94 0.53 4.02
CA LYS A 15 -8.78 1.93 4.44
C LYS A 15 -9.71 2.85 3.65
N LEU A 16 -10.22 3.90 4.30
CA LEU A 16 -11.04 4.91 3.63
C LEU A 16 -10.27 5.56 2.49
N TYR A 17 -10.91 5.68 1.33
CA TYR A 17 -10.33 6.21 0.09
C TYR A 17 -9.13 5.39 -0.41
N SER A 18 -9.12 4.07 -0.18
CA SER A 18 -8.08 3.17 -0.67
C SER A 18 -8.22 2.80 -2.14
N GLY A 19 -9.38 3.04 -2.76
CA GLY A 19 -9.64 2.69 -4.15
C GLY A 19 -9.10 3.72 -5.14
N THR A 20 -8.89 3.30 -6.40
CA THR A 20 -8.27 4.12 -7.44
C THR A 20 -8.90 3.93 -8.81
N ASP A 21 -9.05 5.04 -9.55
CA ASP A 21 -9.43 5.04 -10.97
C ASP A 21 -8.20 5.19 -11.91
N ALA A 22 -6.99 5.16 -11.34
CA ALA A 22 -5.74 5.28 -12.08
C ALA A 22 -5.38 3.99 -12.84
N ASN A 23 -4.61 4.11 -13.93
CA ASN A 23 -4.12 2.94 -14.64
C ASN A 23 -3.01 2.27 -13.83
N VAL A 24 -3.12 0.95 -13.63
CA VAL A 24 -2.17 0.15 -12.86
C VAL A 24 -1.38 -0.77 -13.78
N PHE A 25 -0.08 -0.85 -13.55
CA PHE A 25 0.83 -1.67 -14.33
C PHE A 25 1.65 -2.59 -13.45
N ILE A 26 2.02 -3.75 -14.00
CA ILE A 26 2.87 -4.72 -13.33
C ILE A 26 3.85 -5.41 -14.29
N ILE A 27 5.01 -5.79 -13.75
CA ILE A 27 6.00 -6.68 -14.35
C ILE A 27 6.32 -7.79 -13.34
N LEU A 28 6.34 -9.03 -13.80
CA LEU A 28 6.76 -10.20 -13.01
C LEU A 28 8.23 -10.53 -13.32
N TYR A 29 9.02 -10.79 -12.29
CA TYR A 29 10.41 -11.24 -12.42
C TYR A 29 10.57 -12.68 -11.93
N GLY A 30 11.19 -13.52 -12.76
CA GLY A 30 11.52 -14.90 -12.46
C GLY A 30 12.86 -15.06 -11.74
N THR A 31 13.05 -16.15 -11.02
CA THR A 31 14.36 -16.54 -10.45
C THR A 31 15.39 -16.86 -11.55
N ASN A 32 14.92 -17.22 -12.74
CA ASN A 32 15.75 -17.48 -13.92
C ASN A 32 16.27 -16.21 -14.64
N GLY A 33 16.01 -15.02 -14.07
CA GLY A 33 16.44 -13.73 -14.62
C GLY A 33 15.58 -13.21 -15.78
N LYS A 34 14.53 -13.93 -16.17
CA LYS A 34 13.54 -13.46 -17.15
C LYS A 34 12.50 -12.57 -16.48
N LYS A 35 11.78 -11.82 -17.30
CA LYS A 35 10.65 -10.99 -16.86
C LYS A 35 9.49 -11.05 -17.86
N SER A 36 8.29 -10.74 -17.39
CA SER A 36 7.16 -10.49 -18.28
C SER A 36 7.33 -9.14 -19.00
N ASP A 37 6.52 -8.94 -20.04
CA ASP A 37 6.26 -7.60 -20.55
C ASP A 37 5.49 -6.78 -19.50
N THR A 38 5.47 -5.46 -19.68
CA THR A 38 4.61 -4.57 -18.89
C THR A 38 3.15 -4.87 -19.19
N VAL A 39 2.40 -5.25 -18.17
CA VAL A 39 0.96 -5.55 -18.29
C VAL A 39 0.16 -4.43 -17.66
N HIS A 40 -0.79 -3.88 -18.41
CA HIS A 40 -1.84 -3.02 -17.90
C HIS A 40 -2.92 -3.88 -17.24
N LEU A 41 -3.21 -3.63 -15.96
CA LEU A 41 -4.21 -4.36 -15.20
C LEU A 41 -5.55 -3.66 -15.34
N ASP A 42 -6.39 -4.21 -16.20
CA ASP A 42 -7.73 -3.69 -16.49
C ASP A 42 -8.64 -4.85 -16.90
N THR A 43 -9.83 -4.90 -16.30
CA THR A 43 -10.89 -5.84 -16.60
C THR A 43 -12.02 -5.11 -17.31
N PHE A 44 -12.27 -5.50 -18.55
CA PHE A 44 -13.28 -4.86 -19.39
C PHE A 44 -14.68 -4.85 -18.74
N PHE A 45 -15.30 -3.67 -18.68
CA PHE A 45 -16.61 -3.41 -18.04
C PHE A 45 -16.69 -3.73 -16.54
N HIS A 46 -15.56 -3.71 -15.85
CA HIS A 46 -15.51 -3.88 -14.40
C HIS A 46 -14.82 -2.65 -13.79
N ASN A 47 -15.29 -2.21 -12.61
CA ASN A 47 -14.55 -1.20 -11.86
C ASN A 47 -13.55 -1.94 -10.97
N ASP A 48 -12.29 -1.88 -11.37
CA ASP A 48 -11.19 -2.53 -10.66
C ASP A 48 -10.70 -1.63 -9.52
N PHE A 49 -10.01 -2.24 -8.55
CA PHE A 49 -9.28 -1.56 -7.49
C PHE A 49 -10.14 -0.72 -6.54
N GLU A 50 -11.36 -1.16 -6.23
CA GLU A 50 -12.21 -0.55 -5.22
C GLU A 50 -11.76 -0.87 -3.79
N GLN A 51 -12.20 -0.05 -2.83
CA GLN A 51 -11.94 -0.28 -1.42
C GLN A 51 -12.39 -1.68 -0.99
N ASP A 52 -11.50 -2.41 -0.30
CA ASP A 52 -11.72 -3.79 0.17
C ASP A 52 -11.99 -4.82 -0.95
N GLN A 53 -11.74 -4.50 -2.21
CA GLN A 53 -11.96 -5.40 -3.35
C GLN A 53 -10.76 -6.34 -3.59
N LEU A 54 -11.06 -7.54 -4.09
CA LEU A 54 -10.07 -8.49 -4.59
C LEU A 54 -10.24 -8.67 -6.10
N ASP A 55 -9.34 -8.07 -6.86
CA ASP A 55 -9.34 -8.08 -8.33
C ASP A 55 -8.46 -9.19 -8.88
N LYS A 56 -8.83 -9.72 -10.05
CA LYS A 56 -8.22 -10.90 -10.65
C LYS A 56 -7.84 -10.65 -12.09
N PHE A 57 -6.57 -10.84 -12.41
CA PHE A 57 -6.03 -10.65 -13.75
C PHE A 57 -5.28 -11.89 -14.22
N THR A 58 -5.11 -12.03 -15.54
CA THR A 58 -4.32 -13.11 -16.13
C THR A 58 -3.19 -12.54 -16.97
N ILE A 59 -1.97 -12.93 -16.64
CA ILE A 59 -0.74 -12.51 -17.33
C ILE A 59 -0.21 -13.71 -18.10
N GLN A 60 -0.09 -13.58 -19.43
CA GLN A 60 0.53 -14.60 -20.26
C GLN A 60 1.93 -14.16 -20.66
N CYS A 61 2.96 -14.89 -20.24
CA CYS A 61 4.35 -14.61 -20.60
C CYS A 61 5.15 -15.91 -20.76
N GLU A 62 6.46 -15.80 -20.98
CA GLU A 62 7.35 -16.97 -20.95
C GLU A 62 7.36 -17.60 -19.55
N ASN A 63 7.78 -18.88 -19.47
CA ASN A 63 8.02 -19.51 -18.17
C ASN A 63 9.11 -18.74 -17.39
N LEU A 64 8.74 -18.25 -16.20
CA LEU A 64 9.57 -17.50 -15.27
C LEU A 64 10.11 -18.40 -14.15
N ASP A 65 9.78 -19.69 -14.18
CA ASP A 65 9.99 -20.65 -13.10
C ASP A 65 9.31 -20.16 -11.81
N GLU A 66 10.09 -19.78 -10.80
CA GLU A 66 9.56 -19.17 -9.58
C GLU A 66 9.53 -17.65 -9.70
N ILE A 67 8.48 -17.00 -9.18
CA ILE A 67 8.40 -15.53 -9.17
C ILE A 67 9.18 -15.00 -7.96
N SER A 68 10.28 -14.31 -8.23
CA SER A 68 11.17 -13.76 -7.19
C SER A 68 10.76 -12.37 -6.73
N MET A 69 10.20 -11.57 -7.64
CA MET A 69 9.92 -10.15 -7.41
C MET A 69 8.81 -9.68 -8.36
N ILE A 70 8.04 -8.72 -7.90
CA ILE A 70 7.14 -7.92 -8.76
C ILE A 70 7.62 -6.49 -8.81
N GLU A 71 7.39 -5.84 -9.95
CA GLU A 71 7.45 -4.39 -10.07
C GLU A 71 6.09 -3.88 -10.46
N PHE A 72 5.50 -3.00 -9.67
CA PHE A 72 4.18 -2.45 -9.95
C PHE A 72 4.13 -0.96 -9.65
N TRP A 73 3.30 -0.25 -10.41
CA TRP A 73 3.11 1.19 -10.28
C TRP A 73 1.73 1.56 -10.82
N ARG A 74 1.36 2.82 -10.57
CA ARG A 74 0.18 3.44 -11.16
C ARG A 74 0.55 4.77 -11.77
N ASP A 75 -0.29 5.27 -12.67
CA ASP A 75 -0.25 6.66 -13.09
C ASP A 75 -1.08 7.57 -12.15
N ASP A 76 -1.29 8.81 -12.57
CA ASP A 76 -2.13 9.82 -11.91
C ASP A 76 -3.43 10.10 -12.68
N ALA A 77 -3.87 9.19 -13.54
CA ALA A 77 -5.16 9.30 -14.19
C ALA A 77 -6.31 9.16 -13.17
N GLY A 78 -7.48 9.72 -13.50
CA GLY A 78 -8.67 9.67 -12.66
C GLY A 78 -8.70 10.70 -11.52
N ILE A 79 -9.84 10.77 -10.81
CA ILE A 79 -10.03 11.65 -9.65
C ILE A 79 -9.86 10.82 -8.39
N GLY A 80 -8.95 11.20 -7.50
CA GLY A 80 -8.72 10.45 -6.26
C GLY A 80 -7.83 9.22 -6.47
N SER A 81 -6.66 9.40 -7.09
CA SER A 81 -5.71 8.33 -7.41
C SER A 81 -4.95 7.76 -6.20
N ASN A 82 -5.40 7.98 -4.97
CA ASN A 82 -4.75 7.39 -3.82
C ASN A 82 -5.10 5.90 -3.78
N TRP A 83 -4.09 5.04 -3.77
CA TRP A 83 -4.34 3.60 -3.78
C TRP A 83 -3.63 2.94 -2.61
N TYR A 84 -4.37 2.25 -1.75
CA TYR A 84 -3.80 1.46 -0.66
C TYR A 84 -3.93 -0.03 -1.01
N VAL A 85 -2.79 -0.65 -1.25
CA VAL A 85 -2.72 -2.07 -1.60
C VAL A 85 -2.36 -2.86 -0.37
N GLU A 86 -3.14 -3.89 -0.08
CA GLU A 86 -2.88 -4.80 1.03
C GLU A 86 -1.86 -5.85 0.59
N THR A 87 -2.21 -6.63 -0.43
CA THR A 87 -1.41 -7.77 -0.88
C THR A 87 -1.57 -7.98 -2.38
N VAL A 88 -0.51 -8.44 -3.03
CA VAL A 88 -0.55 -8.99 -4.38
C VAL A 88 -0.17 -10.47 -4.32
N LYS A 89 -0.96 -11.34 -4.93
CA LYS A 89 -0.69 -12.78 -5.03
C LYS A 89 -0.62 -13.20 -6.50
N VAL A 90 0.40 -13.97 -6.84
CA VAL A 90 0.61 -14.53 -8.19
C VAL A 90 0.52 -16.04 -8.10
N VAL A 91 -0.25 -16.67 -8.99
CA VAL A 91 -0.39 -18.13 -9.06
C VAL A 91 0.04 -18.60 -10.44
N ASN A 92 1.03 -19.48 -10.50
CA ASN A 92 1.45 -20.13 -11.74
C ASN A 92 0.42 -21.19 -12.13
N GLN A 93 -0.29 -21.00 -13.25
CA GLN A 93 -1.36 -21.95 -13.62
C GLN A 93 -0.85 -23.31 -14.11
N LYS A 94 0.45 -23.46 -14.37
CA LYS A 94 1.07 -24.72 -14.80
C LYS A 94 1.50 -25.57 -13.59
N THR A 95 2.09 -24.94 -12.57
CA THR A 95 2.62 -25.64 -11.38
C THR A 95 1.67 -25.56 -10.18
N ASP A 96 0.67 -24.69 -10.21
CA ASP A 96 -0.23 -24.34 -9.11
C ASP A 96 0.49 -23.73 -7.89
N GLU A 97 1.73 -23.25 -8.08
CA GLU A 97 2.50 -22.57 -7.05
C GLU A 97 2.02 -21.13 -6.86
N GLU A 98 2.01 -20.71 -5.60
CA GLU A 98 1.53 -19.40 -5.17
C GLU A 98 2.68 -18.56 -4.61
N PHE A 99 2.74 -17.30 -5.03
CA PHE A 99 3.74 -16.32 -4.59
C PHE A 99 3.03 -15.10 -4.01
N ILE A 100 3.36 -14.72 -2.79
CA ILE A 100 2.68 -13.65 -2.04
C ILE A 100 3.62 -12.46 -1.84
N PHE A 101 3.11 -11.26 -2.13
CA PHE A 101 3.81 -9.99 -2.01
C PHE A 101 3.02 -9.08 -1.07
N PRO A 102 3.40 -8.99 0.22
CA PRO A 102 2.75 -8.08 1.16
C PRO A 102 3.13 -6.63 0.81
N ILE A 103 2.14 -5.79 0.52
CA ILE A 103 2.37 -4.40 0.09
C ILE A 103 2.14 -3.44 1.25
N LEU A 104 0.94 -3.53 1.84
CA LEU A 104 0.47 -2.83 3.04
C LEU A 104 0.78 -1.32 3.07
N ARG A 105 0.77 -0.65 1.91
CA ARG A 105 1.18 0.75 1.79
C ARG A 105 0.39 1.51 0.73
N TRP A 106 0.41 2.84 0.84
CA TRP A 106 -0.10 3.72 -0.21
C TRP A 106 0.89 3.82 -1.36
N ILE A 107 0.35 3.70 -2.57
CA ILE A 107 1.13 3.71 -3.80
C ILE A 107 1.20 5.14 -4.33
N LYS A 108 2.43 5.66 -4.47
CA LYS A 108 2.69 6.96 -5.08
C LYS A 108 2.55 6.87 -6.61
N ALA A 109 1.98 7.91 -7.21
CA ALA A 109 1.90 8.03 -8.67
C ALA A 109 3.29 7.98 -9.29
N HIS A 110 3.43 7.27 -10.41
CA HIS A 110 4.65 7.17 -11.21
C HIS A 110 5.88 6.61 -10.47
N TYR A 111 5.69 6.03 -9.26
CA TYR A 111 6.75 5.38 -8.52
C TYR A 111 6.69 3.87 -8.72
N HIS A 112 7.79 3.30 -9.19
CA HIS A 112 7.94 1.87 -9.46
C HIS A 112 8.36 1.13 -8.19
N TYR A 113 7.42 0.43 -7.56
CA TYR A 113 7.70 -0.37 -6.39
C TYR A 113 8.17 -1.75 -6.80
N LYS A 114 9.40 -2.09 -6.46
CA LYS A 114 9.95 -3.45 -6.58
C LYS A 114 9.81 -4.15 -5.24
N ILE A 115 9.02 -5.22 -5.20
CA ILE A 115 8.73 -5.97 -3.99
C ILE A 115 9.13 -7.43 -4.19
N VAL A 116 10.04 -7.89 -3.35
CA VAL A 116 10.54 -9.27 -3.34
C VAL A 116 9.47 -10.17 -2.73
N HIS A 117 9.45 -11.43 -3.15
CA HIS A 117 8.57 -12.44 -2.57
C HIS A 117 8.69 -12.45 -1.03
N LEU A 118 7.53 -12.36 -0.36
CA LEU A 118 7.38 -12.26 1.11
C LEU A 118 8.01 -11.03 1.79
N ASP A 119 8.64 -10.12 1.04
CA ASP A 119 9.36 -8.93 1.58
C ASP A 119 10.41 -9.28 2.66
N THR A 120 10.96 -10.50 2.62
CA THR A 120 11.93 -10.99 3.61
C THR A 120 13.37 -10.81 3.10
N SER A 121 13.96 -9.63 3.28
CA SER A 121 15.40 -9.43 3.01
C SER A 121 16.08 -8.53 4.04
N LEU A 122 17.27 -8.94 4.48
CA LEU A 122 18.13 -8.09 5.30
C LEU A 122 18.70 -6.94 4.45
N PRO A 123 19.11 -5.81 5.06
CA PRO A 123 19.73 -4.69 4.33
C PRO A 123 20.92 -5.08 3.44
N GLY A 124 21.74 -6.05 3.87
CA GLY A 124 22.88 -6.55 3.11
C GLY A 124 22.48 -7.30 1.83
N ASP A 125 21.38 -8.06 1.92
CA ASP A 125 20.92 -9.02 0.92
C ASP A 125 19.77 -8.48 0.06
N ASP A 126 19.39 -7.22 0.26
CA ASP A 126 18.34 -6.58 -0.52
C ASP A 126 18.75 -6.45 -2.00
N PRO A 127 17.96 -6.98 -2.94
CA PRO A 127 18.18 -6.69 -4.36
C PRO A 127 17.87 -5.23 -4.71
N CYS A 128 17.08 -4.49 -3.92
CA CYS A 128 16.60 -3.14 -4.20
C CYS A 128 17.08 -2.09 -3.18
N LYS A 129 18.40 -2.04 -2.93
CA LYS A 129 19.03 -1.16 -1.90
C LYS A 129 18.66 0.31 -2.03
N GLU A 130 18.65 0.86 -3.25
CA GLU A 130 18.33 2.27 -3.49
C GLU A 130 16.89 2.60 -3.08
N GLN A 131 15.93 1.73 -3.41
CA GLN A 131 14.53 1.89 -2.99
C GLN A 131 14.42 1.88 -1.46
N ARG A 132 15.07 0.92 -0.80
CA ARG A 132 15.09 0.83 0.67
C ARG A 132 15.70 2.09 1.31
N GLU A 133 16.81 2.59 0.79
CA GLU A 133 17.46 3.80 1.29
C GLU A 133 16.55 5.03 1.14
N GLN A 134 15.89 5.16 -0.01
CA GLN A 134 14.94 6.24 -0.27
C GLN A 134 13.73 6.15 0.67
N GLU A 135 13.15 4.97 0.87
CA GLU A 135 12.05 4.75 1.81
C GLU A 135 12.46 5.11 3.24
N LEU A 136 13.64 4.68 3.68
CA LEU A 136 14.19 5.02 5.00
C LEU A 136 14.46 6.53 5.15
N PHE A 137 14.95 7.18 4.09
CA PHE A 137 15.18 8.61 4.08
C PHE A 137 13.88 9.40 4.24
N GLU A 138 12.84 9.04 3.48
CA GLU A 138 11.52 9.67 3.62
C GLU A 138 10.91 9.41 5.00
N LYS A 139 11.00 8.18 5.51
CA LYS A 139 10.54 7.85 6.87
C LYS A 139 11.27 8.69 7.94
N ARG A 140 12.58 8.93 7.82
CA ARG A 140 13.34 9.76 8.78
C ARG A 140 12.90 11.23 8.80
N LYS A 141 12.40 11.77 7.68
CA LYS A 141 11.83 13.14 7.65
C LYS A 141 10.48 13.22 8.37
N VAL A 142 9.75 12.11 8.35
CA VAL A 142 8.40 12.00 8.87
C VAL A 142 8.40 11.68 10.37
N TYR A 143 9.14 10.65 10.76
CA TYR A 143 9.21 10.14 12.12
C TYR A 143 10.34 10.83 12.89
N ILE A 144 10.09 12.07 13.28
CA ILE A 144 11.02 12.90 14.05
C ILE A 144 10.63 12.93 15.53
N PHE A 145 11.62 13.00 16.43
CA PHE A 145 11.39 13.08 17.87
C PHE A 145 11.15 14.53 18.34
N LYS A 146 10.41 14.70 19.45
CA LYS A 146 10.32 15.97 20.19
C LYS A 146 11.66 16.28 20.83
N ASP A 147 11.99 17.56 20.89
CA ASP A 147 13.05 18.05 21.76
C ASP A 147 12.63 17.76 23.21
N GLY A 148 13.47 17.01 23.93
CA GLY A 148 13.09 16.32 25.16
C GLY A 148 12.93 17.23 26.38
N SER A 149 11.97 16.88 27.25
CA SER A 149 12.00 17.20 28.67
C SER A 149 12.91 16.19 29.39
N TYR A 150 13.75 16.65 30.33
CA TYR A 150 14.63 15.76 31.10
C TYR A 150 13.85 14.61 31.76
N GLN A 151 14.39 13.39 31.66
CA GLN A 151 13.93 12.14 32.31
C GLN A 151 12.80 11.33 31.65
N LEU A 152 12.30 11.72 30.46
CA LEU A 152 11.34 10.89 29.72
C LEU A 152 11.98 10.23 28.48
N PRO A 153 11.54 9.01 28.08
CA PRO A 153 11.93 8.43 26.80
C PRO A 153 11.57 9.35 25.62
N PRO A 154 12.33 9.34 24.51
CA PRO A 154 12.01 10.11 23.32
C PRO A 154 10.59 9.84 22.81
N GLN A 155 9.87 10.91 22.48
CA GLN A 155 8.50 10.84 21.96
C GLN A 155 8.44 11.41 20.54
N VAL A 156 7.53 10.91 19.70
CA VAL A 156 7.32 11.44 18.35
C VAL A 156 6.84 12.90 18.39
N ARG A 157 7.42 13.77 17.54
CA ARG A 157 7.14 15.22 17.50
C ARG A 157 5.72 15.53 17.11
N HIS A 158 5.32 14.94 16.00
CA HIS A 158 4.01 15.09 15.43
C HIS A 158 3.54 13.68 15.08
N LEU A 159 2.37 13.28 15.59
CA LEU A 159 1.60 12.22 14.96
C LEU A 159 1.15 12.82 13.64
N MET A 160 1.96 12.61 12.61
CA MET A 160 1.59 13.06 11.29
C MET A 160 0.30 12.29 10.95
N ILE A 161 -0.76 13.03 10.62
CA ILE A 161 -1.94 12.49 9.95
C ILE A 161 -1.48 12.13 8.54
N ILE A 162 -0.59 11.16 8.45
CA ILE A 162 -0.23 10.53 7.20
C ILE A 162 -1.45 9.69 6.89
N SER A 163 -1.98 9.83 5.69
CA SER A 163 -2.90 8.85 5.09
C SER A 163 -2.51 7.40 5.39
N ASP A 164 -1.22 7.14 5.62
CA ASP A 164 -0.60 5.85 5.87
C ASP A 164 -1.01 5.22 7.21
N GLU A 165 -1.32 6.00 8.25
CA GLU A 165 -1.85 5.49 9.51
C GLU A 165 -3.12 6.23 9.94
N CYS A 166 -4.21 5.46 10.00
CA CYS A 166 -5.54 5.78 10.49
C CYS A 166 -5.62 6.91 11.54
N ILE A 167 -5.99 8.12 11.13
CA ILE A 167 -6.58 9.14 12.03
C ILE A 167 -8.07 9.41 11.73
N ILE A 168 -8.66 8.76 10.72
CA ILE A 168 -10.12 8.88 10.54
C ILE A 168 -10.88 8.03 11.59
N TYR A 169 -10.37 6.85 11.97
CA TYR A 169 -11.07 5.98 12.91
C TYR A 169 -11.00 6.42 14.39
N ILE A 170 -9.88 7.00 14.84
CA ILE A 170 -9.77 7.44 16.25
C ILE A 170 -10.68 8.66 16.51
N LEU A 171 -10.88 9.54 15.52
CA LEU A 171 -11.72 10.73 15.69
C LEU A 171 -13.23 10.43 15.60
N ALA A 172 -13.63 9.45 14.78
CA ALA A 172 -15.04 9.05 14.64
C ALA A 172 -15.59 8.30 15.86
N LEU A 173 -14.76 7.51 16.57
CA LEU A 173 -15.19 6.79 17.78
C LEU A 173 -15.05 7.61 19.08
N SER A 174 -14.37 8.77 19.04
CA SER A 174 -14.11 9.60 20.23
C SER A 174 -14.91 10.91 20.30
N ASN A 175 -15.85 11.17 19.39
CA ASN A 175 -16.57 12.46 19.29
C ASN A 175 -15.63 13.68 19.15
N ILE A 176 -14.46 13.52 18.54
CA ILE A 176 -13.52 14.62 18.31
C ILE A 176 -13.61 15.02 16.83
N CYS A 177 -14.29 16.14 16.57
CA CYS A 177 -14.34 16.74 15.23
C CYS A 177 -13.12 17.65 15.03
N VAL A 178 -12.33 17.40 13.98
CA VAL A 178 -11.22 18.29 13.59
C VAL A 178 -11.72 19.23 12.49
N ILE A 179 -11.95 20.50 12.86
CA ILE A 179 -12.20 21.58 11.89
C ILE A 179 -10.87 22.33 11.72
N LYS A 180 -10.36 22.35 10.48
CA LYS A 180 -9.18 23.09 9.99
C LYS A 180 -8.31 23.74 11.07
N GLY A 181 -7.23 23.07 11.43
CA GLY A 181 -6.06 23.69 12.08
C GLY A 181 -6.15 23.96 13.57
N ASN A 182 -7.25 23.63 14.26
CA ASN A 182 -7.31 23.67 15.71
C ASN A 182 -7.98 22.41 16.26
N ILE A 183 -7.22 21.59 16.99
CA ILE A 183 -7.76 20.47 17.76
C ILE A 183 -8.51 21.07 18.95
N LYS A 184 -9.84 21.14 18.88
CA LYS A 184 -10.68 21.34 20.06
C LYS A 184 -11.24 19.99 20.48
N VAL A 185 -10.87 19.54 21.67
CA VAL A 185 -11.55 18.44 22.36
C VAL A 185 -12.93 18.96 22.73
N SER A 186 -13.96 18.56 21.99
CA SER A 186 -15.35 18.80 22.37
C SER A 186 -15.69 17.85 23.52
N SER A 187 -15.88 18.39 24.72
CA SER A 187 -16.37 17.68 25.91
C SER A 187 -17.79 17.16 25.66
N ALA A 188 -17.93 15.97 25.04
CA ALA A 188 -19.19 15.23 24.98
C ALA A 188 -19.71 14.80 26.39
N LEU A 189 -18.96 15.10 27.45
CA LEU A 189 -19.35 14.90 28.85
C LEU A 189 -20.25 16.01 29.44
N GLU A 190 -20.41 17.17 28.79
CA GLU A 190 -21.26 18.25 29.33
C GLU A 190 -22.75 18.14 29.00
N ARG A 191 -23.14 17.36 27.98
CA ARG A 191 -24.58 17.15 27.67
C ARG A 191 -25.27 16.18 28.63
N ARG A 192 -24.53 15.32 29.35
CA ARG A 192 -25.10 14.51 30.44
C ARG A 192 -25.33 15.32 31.73
N ARG A 193 -24.81 16.55 31.82
CA ARG A 193 -24.95 17.39 33.02
C ARG A 193 -26.16 18.34 32.97
N ASN A 194 -26.74 18.57 31.79
CA ASN A 194 -27.82 19.55 31.61
C ASN A 194 -29.20 18.97 31.25
N GLY A 195 -29.39 17.65 31.27
CA GLY A 195 -30.72 17.03 31.39
C GLY A 195 -31.83 17.57 30.47
N ILE A 196 -31.63 17.52 29.15
CA ILE A 196 -32.72 17.73 28.18
C ILE A 196 -32.67 16.56 27.21
N PHE A 197 -33.72 15.73 27.26
CA PHE A 197 -33.99 14.64 26.33
C PHE A 197 -34.38 15.19 24.96
#